data_AF-A0A6G1LZ08-F1
#
_entry.id   AF-A0A6G1LZ08-F1
#
_cell.length_a   1.000
_cell.length_b   1.000
_cell.length_c   1.000
_cell.angle_alpha   90.00
_cell.angle_beta   90.00
_cell.angle_gamma   90.00
#
_symmetry.space_group_name_H-M   'P 1'
#
loop_
_entity.id
_entity.type
_entity.pdbx_description
1 polymer ?
#
loop_
_entity_poly.entity_id
_entity_poly.type
_entity_poly.pdbx_seq_one_letter_code
_entity_poly.pdbx_strand_id
1 'polypeptide(L)'
;MPSSDDSSRNIIDSGKTDATLRESTITDLFGGQRKWESEHWTASDDRVRGGRSQSYLKISDDKSTAIFHGDLDITALGGAGFASQRTTSSAGGPWDLSKADGVAIGLGAIDDRIYTLVLKDTILPKRPDGRDQSTISYEFSFSVVGATNGVPSETNSGEAIPPVDLSGWPHALLLPQEADPGEKTEASMSIVVWIPWNAFHPYYRGKRKPEDGPLDPLDKSKIKRISIMCRSMFGKQFGRFSAQVRSITAFSVPEVSSVYSGALITPLERATGVEDAKDTYLFQSPSAFTKSIPKTDQASEQGLVESLKELRVEEKQTQTSPSIGIPQQDNSTE
;
A
#
# COMPACT_ATOMS: atom_id res chain seq x y z
N MET A 1 27.42 -39.07 53.00
CA MET A 1 27.16 -38.16 54.13
C MET A 1 28.36 -38.24 55.06
N PRO A 2 28.93 -37.12 55.58
CA PRO A 2 28.74 -35.71 55.18
C PRO A 2 29.33 -35.48 53.74
N SER A 3 29.87 -34.34 53.27
CA SER A 3 30.15 -33.00 53.83
C SER A 3 30.10 -31.89 52.77
N SER A 4 30.37 -30.66 53.21
CA SER A 4 30.67 -29.45 52.43
C SER A 4 32.22 -29.18 52.41
N ASP A 5 32.79 -28.11 51.84
CA ASP A 5 32.22 -26.82 51.39
C ASP A 5 33.03 -26.04 50.32
N ASP A 6 32.34 -25.04 49.73
CA ASP A 6 32.77 -23.72 49.20
C ASP A 6 33.73 -23.49 47.99
N SER A 7 33.51 -22.34 47.32
CA SER A 7 34.52 -21.40 46.77
C SER A 7 34.92 -21.31 45.27
N SER A 8 33.92 -21.27 44.37
CA SER A 8 33.82 -20.21 43.31
C SER A 8 34.78 -20.11 42.08
N ARG A 9 34.25 -19.48 41.00
CA ARG A 9 34.91 -18.96 39.77
C ARG A 9 35.42 -20.05 38.78
N ASN A 10 35.21 -19.94 37.46
CA ASN A 10 35.26 -18.74 36.62
C ASN A 10 34.00 -18.42 35.79
N ILE A 11 33.95 -17.18 35.32
CA ILE A 11 33.01 -16.61 34.34
C ILE A 11 33.75 -16.53 32.97
N ILE A 12 33.04 -16.12 31.89
CA ILE A 12 33.54 -15.74 30.56
C ILE A 12 33.65 -16.88 29.54
N ASP A 13 32.58 -17.08 28.76
CA ASP A 13 32.60 -16.64 27.36
C ASP A 13 31.32 -15.82 27.10
N SER A 14 31.38 -14.85 26.19
CA SER A 14 30.39 -13.76 26.13
C SER A 14 30.27 -13.11 24.75
N GLY A 15 29.03 -12.89 24.32
CA GLY A 15 28.68 -11.81 23.37
C GLY A 15 28.67 -12.13 21.87
N LYS A 16 28.90 -13.37 21.43
CA LYS A 16 28.86 -13.71 19.99
C LYS A 16 27.53 -14.23 19.45
N THR A 17 26.67 -14.79 20.31
CA THR A 17 25.41 -15.45 19.89
C THR A 17 24.23 -14.50 19.68
N ASP A 18 24.08 -13.44 20.48
CA ASP A 18 22.99 -12.46 20.31
C ASP A 18 23.17 -11.64 19.01
N ALA A 19 24.40 -11.18 18.73
CA ALA A 19 24.70 -10.42 17.51
C ALA A 19 24.43 -11.20 16.20
N THR A 20 24.57 -12.54 16.22
CA THR A 20 24.30 -13.41 15.06
C THR A 20 22.85 -13.91 14.97
N LEU A 21 22.05 -13.73 16.03
CA LEU A 21 20.58 -13.84 15.95
C LEU A 21 19.95 -12.55 15.38
N ARG A 22 20.60 -11.39 15.58
CA ARG A 22 20.19 -10.07 15.07
C ARG A 22 20.65 -9.77 13.63
N GLU A 23 20.75 -10.77 12.76
CA GLU A 23 21.34 -10.63 11.42
C GLU A 23 20.38 -10.74 10.22
N SER A 24 19.08 -10.43 10.23
CA SER A 24 18.04 -10.18 11.25
C SER A 24 16.72 -10.67 10.64
N THR A 25 15.63 -10.76 11.40
CA THR A 25 14.30 -11.02 10.80
C THR A 25 13.77 -9.79 10.05
N ILE A 26 14.29 -8.59 10.36
CA ILE A 26 14.18 -7.34 9.57
C ILE A 26 14.95 -7.43 8.24
N THR A 27 14.37 -6.86 7.18
CA THR A 27 14.95 -6.64 5.85
C THR A 27 14.46 -5.31 5.26
N ASP A 28 15.34 -4.32 5.15
CA ASP A 28 15.07 -3.05 4.47
C ASP A 28 15.08 -3.22 2.94
N LEU A 29 13.89 -3.24 2.34
CA LEU A 29 13.73 -3.39 0.89
C LEU A 29 14.07 -2.09 0.16
N PHE A 30 13.62 -0.95 0.70
CA PHE A 30 13.95 0.41 0.26
C PHE A 30 13.82 1.38 1.44
N GLY A 31 14.70 2.37 1.55
CA GLY A 31 14.78 3.22 2.74
C GLY A 31 15.41 2.50 3.94
N GLY A 32 15.33 3.12 5.12
CA GLY A 32 16.02 2.63 6.30
C GLY A 32 17.54 2.61 6.09
N GLN A 33 18.17 1.46 6.33
CA GLN A 33 19.59 1.24 6.04
C GLN A 33 19.89 1.14 4.53
N ARG A 34 18.88 0.88 3.68
CA ARG A 34 19.05 0.74 2.22
C ARG A 34 18.62 2.00 1.49
N LYS A 35 19.59 2.79 0.99
CA LYS A 35 19.31 4.03 0.25
C LYS A 35 18.37 3.82 -0.96
N TRP A 36 17.52 4.80 -1.21
CA TRP A 36 16.65 4.86 -2.38
C TRP A 36 17.48 5.17 -3.65
N GLU A 37 17.28 4.43 -4.73
CA GLU A 37 17.93 4.68 -6.03
C GLU A 37 16.88 4.74 -7.15
N SER A 38 17.01 5.70 -8.07
CA SER A 38 16.01 5.95 -9.11
C SER A 38 15.93 4.79 -10.11
N GLU A 39 17.08 4.19 -10.45
CA GLU A 39 17.17 3.03 -11.35
C GLU A 39 16.45 1.78 -10.83
N HIS A 40 16.20 1.69 -9.52
CA HIS A 40 15.42 0.59 -8.93
C HIS A 40 13.93 0.68 -9.29
N TRP A 41 13.44 1.79 -9.83
CA TRP A 41 12.01 2.07 -10.03
C TRP A 41 11.68 2.50 -11.46
N THR A 42 10.45 2.23 -11.89
CA THR A 42 9.95 2.62 -13.21
C THR A 42 8.43 2.78 -13.23
N ALA A 43 7.94 3.71 -14.05
CA ALA A 43 6.52 3.96 -14.25
C ALA A 43 5.83 2.75 -14.90
N SER A 44 4.58 2.52 -14.51
CA SER A 44 3.74 1.44 -15.00
C SER A 44 2.26 1.86 -14.93
N ASP A 45 1.94 2.98 -15.57
CA ASP A 45 0.61 3.62 -15.54
C ASP A 45 -0.34 3.08 -16.62
N ASP A 46 -1.62 3.48 -16.56
CA ASP A 46 -2.66 3.11 -17.54
C ASP A 46 -2.40 3.51 -19.00
N ARG A 47 -1.41 4.37 -19.26
CA ARG A 47 -0.85 4.66 -20.59
C ARG A 47 -0.53 3.39 -21.40
N VAL A 48 -0.15 2.28 -20.75
CA VAL A 48 0.07 0.98 -21.42
C VAL A 48 -1.21 0.31 -21.98
N ARG A 49 -2.37 0.92 -21.71
CA ARG A 49 -3.72 0.57 -22.20
C ARG A 49 -4.45 1.76 -22.86
N GLY A 50 -3.76 2.89 -23.10
CA GLY A 50 -4.35 4.10 -23.68
C GLY A 50 -4.94 5.11 -22.69
N GLY A 51 -4.77 4.90 -21.38
CA GLY A 51 -5.12 5.89 -20.37
C GLY A 51 -4.15 7.09 -20.33
N ARG A 52 -4.44 8.09 -19.49
CA ARG A 52 -3.68 9.34 -19.40
C ARG A 52 -2.97 9.56 -18.04
N SER A 53 -3.14 8.66 -17.07
CA SER A 53 -2.54 8.82 -15.74
C SER A 53 -1.02 8.72 -15.80
N GLN A 54 -0.33 9.45 -14.92
CA GLN A 54 1.13 9.50 -14.88
C GLN A 54 1.61 9.49 -13.43
N SER A 55 2.57 8.62 -13.12
CA SER A 55 3.29 8.63 -11.86
C SER A 55 4.77 8.97 -12.05
N TYR A 56 5.37 9.46 -10.96
CA TYR A 56 6.77 9.77 -10.82
C TYR A 56 7.26 9.32 -9.44
N LEU A 57 8.56 9.06 -9.33
CA LEU A 57 9.24 8.85 -8.04
C LEU A 57 10.41 9.84 -7.95
N LYS A 58 10.30 10.86 -7.09
CA LYS A 58 11.40 11.78 -6.81
C LYS A 58 12.11 11.35 -5.52
N ILE A 59 13.39 11.00 -5.60
CA ILE A 59 14.20 10.63 -4.43
C ILE A 59 14.86 11.89 -3.84
N SER A 60 15.07 11.92 -2.52
CA SER A 60 15.79 13.00 -1.83
C SER A 60 17.31 12.92 -2.05
N ASP A 61 18.02 14.04 -1.95
CA ASP A 61 19.44 14.12 -2.32
C ASP A 61 20.35 13.27 -1.39
N ASP A 62 19.93 13.09 -0.14
CA ASP A 62 20.53 12.19 0.86
C ASP A 62 20.10 10.71 0.71
N LYS A 63 19.21 10.44 -0.25
CA LYS A 63 18.59 9.14 -0.57
C LYS A 63 17.84 8.47 0.59
N SER A 64 17.41 9.21 1.62
CA SER A 64 16.64 8.66 2.75
C SER A 64 15.15 8.47 2.45
N THR A 65 14.57 9.25 1.54
CA THR A 65 13.14 9.20 1.21
C THR A 65 12.89 9.25 -0.29
N ALA A 66 11.68 8.84 -0.69
CA ALA A 66 11.16 9.04 -2.03
C ALA A 66 9.74 9.62 -1.98
N ILE A 67 9.40 10.51 -2.91
CA ILE A 67 8.07 11.08 -3.09
C ILE A 67 7.44 10.41 -4.31
N PHE A 68 6.44 9.57 -4.07
CA PHE A 68 5.57 8.99 -5.09
C PHE A 68 4.43 9.97 -5.37
N HIS A 69 4.43 10.59 -6.56
CA HIS A 69 3.46 11.62 -6.91
C HIS A 69 3.03 11.51 -8.37
N GLY A 70 1.96 12.22 -8.73
CA GLY A 70 1.46 12.20 -10.10
C GLY A 70 0.10 12.85 -10.28
N ASP A 71 -0.55 12.47 -11.38
CA ASP A 71 -1.92 12.82 -11.70
C ASP A 71 -2.66 11.58 -12.23
N LEU A 72 -3.88 11.39 -11.76
CA LEU A 72 -4.70 10.20 -11.98
C LEU A 72 -5.92 10.57 -12.82
N ASP A 73 -5.89 10.22 -14.11
CA ASP A 73 -7.04 10.42 -15.00
C ASP A 73 -8.06 9.29 -14.82
N ILE A 74 -9.34 9.63 -14.97
CA ILE A 74 -10.46 8.68 -15.04
C ILE A 74 -11.27 8.82 -16.33
N THR A 75 -10.99 9.84 -17.15
CA THR A 75 -11.78 10.15 -18.35
C THR A 75 -11.43 9.24 -19.52
N ALA A 76 -10.14 8.98 -19.79
CA ALA A 76 -9.70 8.24 -20.97
C ALA A 76 -10.12 6.76 -21.00
N LEU A 77 -10.46 6.17 -19.84
CA LEU A 77 -10.87 4.76 -19.72
C LEU A 77 -12.22 4.60 -18.96
N GLY A 78 -13.13 5.56 -19.09
CA GLY A 78 -14.55 5.41 -18.69
C GLY A 78 -14.79 5.25 -17.18
N GLY A 79 -13.97 5.90 -16.37
CA GLY A 79 -13.92 5.77 -14.91
C GLY A 79 -12.72 4.96 -14.41
N ALA A 80 -12.12 4.10 -15.23
CA ALA A 80 -10.90 3.39 -14.87
C ALA A 80 -9.66 4.29 -15.02
N GLY A 81 -8.66 4.02 -14.19
CA GLY A 81 -7.39 4.74 -14.18
C GLY A 81 -6.46 4.25 -13.07
N PHE A 82 -5.15 4.21 -13.34
CA PHE A 82 -4.13 3.90 -12.33
C PHE A 82 -2.77 4.47 -12.73
N ALA A 83 -2.06 5.00 -11.73
CA ALA A 83 -0.68 5.45 -11.83
C ALA A 83 0.17 4.62 -10.85
N SER A 84 1.30 4.07 -11.27
CA SER A 84 2.13 3.24 -10.38
C SER A 84 3.61 3.27 -10.70
N GLN A 85 4.43 3.30 -9.65
CA GLN A 85 5.86 3.08 -9.70
C GLN A 85 6.15 1.66 -9.23
N ARG A 86 6.91 0.90 -10.00
CA ARG A 86 7.24 -0.50 -9.70
C ARG A 86 8.73 -0.75 -9.75
N THR A 87 9.18 -1.79 -9.06
CA THR A 87 10.60 -2.15 -9.10
C THR A 87 11.04 -2.66 -10.48
N THR A 88 12.30 -2.39 -10.81
CA THR A 88 13.05 -2.88 -11.96
C THR A 88 13.82 -4.16 -11.60
N SER A 89 14.61 -4.70 -12.53
CA SER A 89 15.53 -5.81 -12.27
C SER A 89 16.80 -5.40 -11.52
N SER A 90 17.23 -4.13 -11.60
CA SER A 90 18.37 -3.60 -10.83
C SER A 90 18.04 -3.41 -9.34
N ALA A 91 16.76 -3.44 -8.96
CA ALA A 91 16.31 -3.30 -7.57
C ALA A 91 16.81 -4.40 -6.61
N GLY A 92 17.45 -5.47 -7.10
CA GLY A 92 18.05 -6.52 -6.29
C GLY A 92 17.10 -7.63 -5.84
N GLY A 93 15.92 -7.75 -6.46
CA GLY A 93 15.04 -8.91 -6.29
C GLY A 93 15.46 -10.10 -7.18
N PRO A 94 14.97 -11.33 -6.92
CA PRO A 94 13.92 -11.65 -5.96
C PRO A 94 14.37 -11.60 -4.51
N TRP A 95 13.44 -11.27 -3.62
CA TRP A 95 13.64 -11.26 -2.17
C TRP A 95 12.98 -12.49 -1.53
N ASP A 96 13.73 -13.20 -0.68
CA ASP A 96 13.19 -14.19 0.25
C ASP A 96 12.79 -13.48 1.54
N LEU A 97 11.48 -13.32 1.74
CA LEU A 97 10.86 -12.73 2.90
C LEU A 97 10.06 -13.79 3.69
N SER A 98 10.38 -15.07 3.52
CA SER A 98 9.67 -16.19 4.16
C SER A 98 9.70 -16.12 5.70
N LYS A 99 10.79 -15.59 6.26
CA LYS A 99 11.03 -15.38 7.70
C LYS A 99 10.27 -14.21 8.33
N ALA A 100 9.80 -13.26 7.53
CA ALA A 100 9.02 -12.12 8.01
C ALA A 100 7.54 -12.50 8.17
N ASP A 101 6.80 -11.73 8.97
CA ASP A 101 5.36 -11.86 9.21
C ASP A 101 4.51 -10.84 8.43
N GLY A 102 5.17 -9.84 7.85
CA GLY A 102 4.55 -8.82 7.02
C GLY A 102 5.57 -7.85 6.43
N VAL A 103 5.03 -6.75 5.89
CA VAL A 103 5.78 -5.59 5.40
C VAL A 103 5.21 -4.35 6.08
N ALA A 104 6.04 -3.39 6.44
CA ALA A 104 5.59 -2.04 6.72
C ALA A 104 6.05 -1.04 5.66
N ILE A 105 5.23 0.00 5.47
CA ILE A 105 5.59 1.18 4.70
C ILE A 105 5.68 2.38 5.65
N GLY A 106 6.87 2.96 5.77
CA GLY A 106 7.13 4.17 6.55
C GLY A 106 6.81 5.42 5.73
N LEU A 107 6.03 6.33 6.28
CA LEU A 107 5.45 7.48 5.59
C LEU A 107 5.90 8.81 6.22
N GLY A 108 6.15 9.79 5.36
CA GLY A 108 6.18 11.22 5.68
C GLY A 108 4.89 11.88 5.21
N ALA A 109 4.98 13.14 4.75
CA ALA A 109 3.81 13.88 4.28
C ALA A 109 3.04 13.14 3.17
N ILE A 110 1.72 12.99 3.35
CA ILE A 110 0.81 12.24 2.49
C ILE A 110 -0.55 12.95 2.43
N ASP A 111 -1.28 12.76 1.33
CA ASP A 111 -2.66 13.22 1.15
C ASP A 111 -3.69 12.10 1.48
N ASP A 112 -4.98 12.40 1.29
CA ASP A 112 -6.10 11.52 1.64
C ASP A 112 -6.40 10.43 0.60
N ARG A 113 -5.61 10.33 -0.47
CA ARG A 113 -5.86 9.40 -1.58
C ARG A 113 -5.69 7.95 -1.13
N ILE A 114 -6.41 7.03 -1.78
CA ILE A 114 -6.17 5.60 -1.61
C ILE A 114 -4.92 5.20 -2.39
N TYR A 115 -3.92 4.74 -1.63
CA TYR A 115 -2.69 4.12 -2.12
C TYR A 115 -2.80 2.60 -2.02
N THR A 116 -2.04 1.90 -2.87
CA THR A 116 -1.96 0.43 -2.83
C THR A 116 -0.50 -0.01 -2.89
N LEU A 117 -0.10 -0.85 -1.94
CA LEU A 117 1.13 -1.63 -2.02
C LEU A 117 0.84 -2.93 -2.77
N VAL A 118 1.62 -3.21 -3.83
CA VAL A 118 1.40 -4.34 -4.73
C VAL A 118 2.65 -5.22 -4.79
N LEU A 119 2.48 -6.51 -4.48
CA LEU A 119 3.53 -7.53 -4.53
C LEU A 119 3.27 -8.53 -5.67
N LYS A 120 4.36 -9.10 -6.22
CA LYS A 120 4.30 -10.25 -7.15
C LYS A 120 5.47 -11.20 -6.93
N ASP A 121 5.16 -12.48 -6.70
CA ASP A 121 6.09 -13.63 -6.77
C ASP A 121 6.35 -14.10 -8.22
N THR A 122 5.51 -13.67 -9.17
CA THR A 122 5.47 -14.22 -10.53
C THR A 122 5.47 -13.10 -11.56
N ILE A 123 6.52 -13.10 -12.39
CA ILE A 123 6.67 -12.29 -13.60
C ILE A 123 6.87 -13.27 -14.75
N LEU A 124 6.03 -13.15 -15.78
CA LEU A 124 6.15 -13.91 -17.02
C LEU A 124 7.02 -13.14 -18.04
N PRO A 125 7.57 -13.81 -19.07
CA PRO A 125 8.27 -13.15 -20.17
C PRO A 125 7.44 -12.02 -20.81
N LYS A 126 8.13 -11.04 -21.40
CA LYS A 126 7.49 -9.99 -22.21
C LYS A 126 6.67 -10.60 -23.34
N ARG A 127 5.58 -9.92 -23.70
CA ARG A 127 4.86 -10.18 -24.95
C ARG A 127 5.71 -9.79 -26.16
N PRO A 128 5.40 -10.28 -27.39
CA PRO A 128 6.04 -9.82 -28.62
C PRO A 128 5.90 -8.29 -28.84
N ASP A 129 4.86 -7.68 -28.30
CA ASP A 129 4.63 -6.22 -28.30
C ASP A 129 5.37 -5.45 -27.18
N GLY A 130 6.30 -6.11 -26.47
CA GLY A 130 7.08 -5.53 -25.37
C GLY A 130 6.31 -5.29 -24.07
N ARG A 131 5.01 -5.54 -23.99
CA ARG A 131 4.21 -5.35 -22.77
C ARG A 131 4.42 -6.48 -21.76
N ASP A 132 4.23 -6.15 -20.48
CA ASP A 132 4.18 -7.13 -19.41
C ASP A 132 2.92 -8.01 -19.56
N GLN A 133 3.05 -9.31 -19.27
CA GLN A 133 1.90 -10.20 -19.18
C GLN A 133 1.20 -10.09 -17.82
N SER A 134 -0.12 -10.30 -17.80
CA SER A 134 -0.90 -10.27 -16.56
C SER A 134 -0.69 -11.54 -15.75
N THR A 135 0.01 -11.41 -14.62
CA THR A 135 0.06 -12.38 -13.51
C THR A 135 -0.81 -11.92 -12.35
N ILE A 136 -1.04 -12.77 -11.35
CA ILE A 136 -1.67 -12.37 -10.07
C ILE A 136 -0.82 -11.28 -9.41
N SER A 137 -1.46 -10.23 -8.89
CA SER A 137 -0.88 -9.28 -7.95
C SER A 137 -1.47 -9.53 -6.57
N TYR A 138 -0.67 -9.29 -5.53
CA TYR A 138 -1.13 -9.32 -4.15
C TYR A 138 -1.18 -7.89 -3.67
N GLU A 139 -2.38 -7.41 -3.38
CA GLU A 139 -2.68 -5.98 -3.26
C GLU A 139 -3.20 -5.68 -1.86
N PHE A 140 -2.66 -4.64 -1.23
CA PHE A 140 -3.14 -4.07 0.03
C PHE A 140 -3.36 -2.57 -0.18
N SER A 141 -4.58 -2.07 0.06
CA SER A 141 -4.93 -0.66 -0.15
C SER A 141 -5.17 0.08 1.16
N PHE A 142 -4.71 1.32 1.27
CA PHE A 142 -4.92 2.17 2.44
C PHE A 142 -5.07 3.65 2.10
N SER A 143 -5.67 4.43 3.00
CA SER A 143 -5.68 5.89 2.99
C SER A 143 -5.39 6.45 4.39
N VAL A 144 -4.72 7.60 4.45
CA VAL A 144 -4.42 8.34 5.69
C VAL A 144 -5.29 9.60 5.69
N VAL A 145 -6.38 9.57 6.46
CA VAL A 145 -7.38 10.64 6.52
C VAL A 145 -7.07 11.56 7.70
N GLY A 146 -7.06 12.87 7.48
CA GLY A 146 -6.85 13.87 8.53
C GLY A 146 -8.12 14.05 9.39
N ALA A 147 -7.98 14.03 10.72
CA ALA A 147 -9.10 14.22 11.63
C ALA A 147 -9.82 15.58 11.43
N THR A 148 -11.10 15.54 11.05
CA THR A 148 -11.93 16.72 10.74
C THR A 148 -12.55 17.35 11.98
N ASN A 149 -11.75 18.08 12.77
CA ASN A 149 -12.20 18.89 13.93
C ASN A 149 -13.08 18.15 14.97
N GLY A 150 -12.95 16.82 15.06
CA GLY A 150 -13.43 16.08 16.22
C GLY A 150 -12.53 16.37 17.42
N VAL A 151 -13.12 16.80 18.54
CA VAL A 151 -12.39 16.89 19.81
C VAL A 151 -11.89 15.48 20.16
N PRO A 152 -10.60 15.28 20.48
CA PRO A 152 -10.12 13.98 20.93
C PRO A 152 -10.89 13.57 22.18
N SER A 153 -11.61 12.44 22.09
CA SER A 153 -12.18 11.82 23.29
C SER A 153 -11.01 11.44 24.21
N GLU A 154 -11.08 11.85 25.48
CA GLU A 154 -9.99 11.67 26.44
C GLU A 154 -9.62 10.19 26.57
N THR A 155 -8.41 9.81 26.16
CA THR A 155 -7.86 8.48 26.43
C THR A 155 -7.31 8.46 27.85
N ASN A 156 -7.93 7.64 28.70
CA ASN A 156 -7.58 7.53 30.12
C ASN A 156 -6.08 7.22 30.33
N SER A 157 -5.47 7.98 31.23
CA SER A 157 -4.07 7.78 31.62
C SER A 157 -3.89 6.55 32.52
N GLY A 158 -2.88 5.73 32.23
CA GLY A 158 -2.18 4.96 33.26
C GLY A 158 -2.47 3.46 33.38
N GLU A 159 -3.29 2.87 32.51
CA GLU A 159 -3.36 1.40 32.42
C GLU A 159 -2.26 0.86 31.49
N ALA A 160 -1.60 -0.23 31.90
CA ALA A 160 -0.53 -0.84 31.13
C ALA A 160 -1.11 -1.49 29.87
N ILE A 161 -0.78 -0.93 28.69
CA ILE A 161 -1.25 -1.44 27.39
C ILE A 161 -0.86 -2.93 27.29
N PRO A 162 -1.83 -3.86 27.13
CA PRO A 162 -1.53 -5.28 26.98
C PRO A 162 -0.72 -5.50 25.69
N PRO A 163 0.10 -6.56 25.59
CA PRO A 163 0.86 -6.85 24.37
C PRO A 163 -0.05 -6.88 23.15
N VAL A 164 0.09 -5.89 22.26
CA VAL A 164 -0.76 -5.76 21.08
C VAL A 164 -0.40 -6.88 20.12
N ASP A 165 -1.36 -7.75 19.82
CA ASP A 165 -1.18 -8.78 18.80
C ASP A 165 -1.19 -8.11 17.42
N LEU A 166 0.00 -7.98 16.85
CA LEU A 166 0.25 -7.43 15.52
C LEU A 166 0.17 -8.52 14.44
N SER A 167 -0.07 -9.78 14.80
CA SER A 167 -0.40 -10.81 13.84
C SER A 167 -1.83 -10.63 13.31
N GLY A 168 -2.09 -11.09 12.09
CA GLY A 168 -3.44 -11.17 11.53
C GLY A 168 -4.14 -9.86 11.12
N TRP A 169 -3.76 -8.68 11.64
CA TRP A 169 -4.42 -7.41 11.32
C TRP A 169 -3.47 -6.23 10.99
N PRO A 170 -3.79 -5.38 9.99
CA PRO A 170 -3.01 -4.17 9.68
C PRO A 170 -3.09 -3.10 10.76
N HIS A 171 -1.98 -2.43 11.03
CA HIS A 171 -1.89 -1.40 12.07
C HIS A 171 -1.17 -0.15 11.55
N ALA A 172 -1.60 1.03 12.00
CA ALA A 172 -0.77 2.22 12.01
C ALA A 172 0.07 2.26 13.29
N LEU A 173 1.30 2.72 13.16
CA LEU A 173 2.20 3.03 14.27
C LEU A 173 2.60 4.50 14.13
N LEU A 174 2.15 5.33 15.07
CA LEU A 174 2.53 6.73 15.19
C LEU A 174 3.82 6.83 16.01
N LEU A 175 4.89 7.25 15.36
CA LEU A 175 6.20 7.44 15.96
C LEU A 175 6.42 8.92 16.34
N PRO A 176 6.72 9.23 17.61
CA PRO A 176 7.27 10.54 17.96
C PRO A 176 8.63 10.68 17.29
N GLN A 177 8.77 11.65 16.38
CA GLN A 177 10.07 12.05 15.88
C GLN A 177 10.73 12.92 16.95
N GLU A 178 11.93 12.55 17.41
CA GLU A 178 12.71 13.43 18.28
C GLU A 178 12.98 14.76 17.56
N ALA A 179 12.78 15.87 18.27
CA ALA A 179 13.01 17.20 17.72
C ALA A 179 14.51 17.49 17.73
N ASP A 180 15.08 17.85 16.56
CA ASP A 180 16.48 18.27 16.47
C ASP A 180 16.74 19.46 17.41
N PRO A 181 17.76 19.40 18.29
CA PRO A 181 17.96 20.36 19.38
C PRO A 181 18.43 21.73 18.87
N GLY A 182 17.48 22.50 18.34
CA GLY A 182 17.67 23.83 17.78
C GLY A 182 16.55 24.30 16.84
N GLU A 183 15.76 23.38 16.27
CA GLU A 183 14.71 23.76 15.31
C GLU A 183 13.35 24.02 15.99
N LYS A 184 12.68 25.11 15.60
CA LYS A 184 11.31 25.44 16.04
C LYS A 184 10.28 24.82 15.09
N THR A 185 10.23 23.50 15.04
CA THR A 185 9.33 22.73 14.19
C THR A 185 8.11 22.25 14.98
N GLU A 186 6.94 22.25 14.35
CA GLU A 186 5.80 21.49 14.86
C GLU A 186 6.17 20.00 14.91
N ALA A 187 5.66 19.27 15.91
CA ALA A 187 6.07 17.88 16.17
C ALA A 187 5.72 16.94 15.01
N SER A 188 6.67 16.79 14.08
CA SER A 188 6.57 16.00 12.85
C SER A 188 6.59 14.51 13.16
N MET A 189 5.49 13.98 13.70
CA MET A 189 5.23 12.55 13.80
C MET A 189 5.56 11.83 12.49
N SER A 190 5.90 10.55 12.54
CA SER A 190 5.93 9.69 11.36
C SER A 190 4.95 8.53 11.50
N ILE A 191 4.30 8.15 10.40
CA ILE A 191 3.35 7.03 10.36
C ILE A 191 4.07 5.85 9.74
N VAL A 192 3.95 4.68 10.35
CA VAL A 192 4.30 3.41 9.73
C VAL A 192 3.03 2.59 9.60
N VAL A 193 2.69 2.15 8.38
CA VAL A 193 1.58 1.23 8.14
C VAL A 193 2.15 -0.19 8.07
N TRP A 194 1.88 -1.00 9.10
CA TRP A 194 2.18 -2.42 9.17
C TRP A 194 1.11 -3.26 8.48
N ILE A 195 1.56 -4.21 7.65
CA ILE A 195 0.74 -5.03 6.76
C ILE A 195 1.16 -6.50 6.91
N PRO A 196 0.51 -7.29 7.78
CA PRO A 196 0.78 -8.73 7.88
C PRO A 196 0.37 -9.45 6.59
N TRP A 197 1.02 -10.58 6.28
CA TRP A 197 0.85 -11.23 4.98
C TRP A 197 -0.59 -11.60 4.60
N ASN A 198 -1.43 -11.92 5.58
CA ASN A 198 -2.83 -12.29 5.36
C ASN A 198 -3.74 -11.09 4.98
N ALA A 199 -3.24 -9.85 5.10
CA ALA A 199 -3.96 -8.65 4.65
C ALA A 199 -3.79 -8.35 3.15
N PHE A 200 -2.83 -8.98 2.46
CA PHE A 200 -2.70 -8.87 1.02
C PHE A 200 -3.69 -9.82 0.32
N HIS A 201 -4.54 -9.27 -0.56
CA HIS A 201 -5.51 -10.06 -1.30
C HIS A 201 -5.05 -10.34 -2.74
N PRO A 202 -5.29 -11.53 -3.31
CA PRO A 202 -4.95 -11.84 -4.68
C PRO A 202 -5.89 -11.16 -5.68
N TYR A 203 -5.32 -10.46 -6.66
CA TYR A 203 -6.00 -9.78 -7.76
C TYR A 203 -5.51 -10.31 -9.11
N TYR A 204 -6.42 -10.48 -10.06
CA TYR A 204 -6.11 -10.72 -11.47
C TYR A 204 -6.70 -9.63 -12.35
N ARG A 205 -5.85 -8.94 -13.14
CA ARG A 205 -6.22 -7.84 -14.05
C ARG A 205 -7.03 -6.70 -13.41
N GLY A 206 -6.88 -6.48 -12.10
CA GLY A 206 -7.59 -5.45 -11.34
C GLY A 206 -8.94 -5.90 -10.77
N LYS A 207 -9.27 -7.20 -10.83
CA LYS A 207 -10.36 -7.81 -10.06
C LYS A 207 -9.80 -8.67 -8.93
N ARG A 208 -10.30 -8.50 -7.71
CA ARG A 208 -10.02 -9.40 -6.58
C ARG A 208 -10.47 -10.82 -6.94
N LYS A 209 -9.73 -11.86 -6.53
CA LYS A 209 -10.21 -13.24 -6.62
C LYS A 209 -11.25 -13.53 -5.50
N PRO A 210 -12.19 -14.45 -5.71
CA PRO A 210 -13.10 -14.90 -4.65
C PRO A 210 -12.34 -15.62 -3.52
N GLU A 211 -12.84 -15.51 -2.28
CA GLU A 211 -12.25 -16.16 -1.09
C GLU A 211 -12.54 -17.67 -1.04
N ASP A 212 -13.63 -18.10 -1.66
CA ASP A 212 -14.03 -19.48 -1.93
C ASP A 212 -13.33 -20.08 -3.18
N GLY A 213 -12.49 -19.29 -3.85
CA GLY A 213 -11.74 -19.71 -5.03
C GLY A 213 -10.50 -20.56 -4.70
N PRO A 214 -9.76 -21.00 -5.73
CA PRO A 214 -8.47 -21.67 -5.53
C PRO A 214 -7.50 -20.76 -4.77
N LEU A 215 -6.89 -21.29 -3.71
CA LEU A 215 -5.82 -20.64 -2.97
C LEU A 215 -4.59 -20.47 -3.87
N ASP A 216 -4.35 -19.27 -4.37
CA ASP A 216 -3.03 -18.82 -4.79
C ASP A 216 -2.42 -18.00 -3.63
N PRO A 217 -1.63 -18.62 -2.74
CA PRO A 217 -0.93 -17.91 -1.70
C PRO A 217 0.28 -17.16 -2.28
N LEU A 218 0.58 -15.98 -1.74
CA LEU A 218 1.81 -15.24 -2.05
C LEU A 218 3.03 -16.07 -1.66
N ASP A 219 3.89 -16.41 -2.63
CA ASP A 219 5.15 -17.07 -2.31
C ASP A 219 6.18 -16.05 -1.83
N LYS A 220 6.21 -15.90 -0.49
CA LYS A 220 7.13 -15.05 0.26
C LYS A 220 8.61 -15.33 0.00
N SER A 221 8.98 -16.53 -0.44
CA SER A 221 10.38 -16.90 -0.69
C SER A 221 10.97 -16.30 -1.97
N LYS A 222 10.13 -15.72 -2.84
CA LYS A 222 10.53 -15.31 -4.19
C LYS A 222 9.85 -14.03 -4.67
N ILE A 223 9.64 -13.04 -3.79
CA ILE A 223 9.03 -11.75 -4.19
C ILE A 223 9.88 -11.11 -5.30
N LYS A 224 9.34 -11.00 -6.52
CA LYS A 224 10.07 -10.50 -7.72
C LYS A 224 9.82 -9.04 -8.02
N ARG A 225 8.73 -8.47 -7.50
CA ARG A 225 8.33 -7.09 -7.76
C ARG A 225 7.53 -6.52 -6.62
N ILE A 226 7.86 -5.30 -6.27
CA ILE A 226 7.11 -4.41 -5.38
C ILE A 226 6.62 -3.22 -6.21
N SER A 227 5.49 -2.62 -5.88
CA SER A 227 4.98 -1.41 -6.52
C SER A 227 4.12 -0.60 -5.59
N ILE A 228 4.25 0.73 -5.67
CA ILE A 228 3.36 1.70 -5.05
C ILE A 228 2.45 2.23 -6.16
N MET A 229 1.14 2.23 -5.92
CA MET A 229 0.12 2.60 -6.89
C MET A 229 -0.89 3.56 -6.28
N CYS A 230 -1.38 4.51 -7.09
CA CYS A 230 -2.59 5.27 -6.85
C CYS A 230 -3.64 4.80 -7.89
N ARG A 231 -4.82 4.36 -7.43
CA ARG A 231 -5.85 3.74 -8.27
C ARG A 231 -7.18 4.47 -8.11
N SER A 232 -7.85 4.73 -9.24
CA SER A 232 -9.15 5.42 -9.32
C SER A 232 -10.34 4.78 -8.59
N MET A 233 -10.22 3.50 -8.23
CA MET A 233 -11.33 2.64 -7.78
C MET A 233 -12.58 2.73 -8.68
N PHE A 234 -12.38 2.84 -10.00
CA PHE A 234 -13.44 3.03 -11.01
C PHE A 234 -14.22 4.35 -10.89
N GLY A 235 -13.53 5.43 -10.51
CA GLY A 235 -14.04 6.80 -10.55
C GLY A 235 -14.35 7.40 -9.18
N LYS A 236 -13.85 6.82 -8.08
CA LYS A 236 -13.99 7.38 -6.72
C LYS A 236 -12.91 8.42 -6.39
N GLN A 237 -11.75 8.34 -7.04
CA GLN A 237 -10.67 9.32 -6.91
C GLN A 237 -9.97 9.58 -8.24
N PHE A 238 -9.50 10.81 -8.43
CA PHE A 238 -8.80 11.28 -9.63
C PHE A 238 -7.99 12.56 -9.33
N GLY A 239 -7.28 13.06 -10.33
CA GLY A 239 -6.42 14.24 -10.22
C GLY A 239 -5.14 13.97 -9.45
N ARG A 240 -4.58 15.03 -8.85
CA ARG A 240 -3.24 14.99 -8.24
C ARG A 240 -3.19 14.12 -6.99
N PHE A 241 -2.06 13.46 -6.79
CA PHE A 241 -1.71 12.67 -5.61
C PHE A 241 -0.23 12.83 -5.24
N SER A 242 0.12 12.72 -3.97
CA SER A 242 1.50 12.80 -3.45
C SER A 242 1.68 12.12 -2.08
N ALA A 243 2.54 11.09 -2.01
CA ALA A 243 2.96 10.42 -0.79
C ALA A 243 4.49 10.43 -0.65
N GLN A 244 5.02 10.93 0.46
CA GLN A 244 6.41 10.72 0.85
C GLN A 244 6.54 9.36 1.56
N VAL A 245 7.37 8.49 1.00
CA VAL A 245 7.72 7.19 1.57
C VAL A 245 9.15 7.28 2.13
N ARG A 246 9.29 7.01 3.43
CA ARG A 246 10.58 6.91 4.13
C ARG A 246 11.18 5.52 3.90
N SER A 247 10.40 4.45 4.07
CA SER A 247 10.86 3.07 3.87
C SER A 247 9.78 2.10 3.41
N ILE A 248 10.23 0.95 2.89
CA ILE A 248 9.49 -0.30 2.77
C ILE A 248 10.39 -1.37 3.40
N THR A 249 9.93 -2.00 4.48
CA THR A 249 10.73 -2.91 5.32
C THR A 249 9.90 -4.13 5.68
N ALA A 250 10.44 -5.34 5.54
CA ALA A 250 9.81 -6.58 6.02
C ALA A 250 10.45 -7.01 7.34
N PHE A 251 9.66 -7.56 8.27
CA PHE A 251 10.16 -8.01 9.60
C PHE A 251 9.17 -8.99 10.27
N SER A 252 9.57 -9.56 11.41
CA SER A 252 8.76 -10.49 12.21
C SER A 252 8.08 -9.77 13.40
N VAL A 253 6.95 -10.30 13.90
CA VAL A 253 6.16 -9.67 14.97
C VAL A 253 6.94 -9.37 16.26
N PRO A 254 7.85 -10.23 16.76
CA PRO A 254 8.70 -9.91 17.92
C PRO A 254 9.64 -8.72 17.71
N GLU A 255 9.85 -8.29 16.47
CA GLU A 255 10.66 -7.11 16.15
C GLU A 255 9.84 -5.82 16.07
N VAL A 256 8.52 -5.85 15.83
CA VAL A 256 7.76 -4.59 15.64
C VAL A 256 7.88 -3.68 16.86
N SER A 257 7.81 -4.26 18.06
CA SER A 257 7.93 -3.55 19.33
C SER A 257 9.35 -3.11 19.67
N SER A 258 10.38 -3.64 19.02
CA SER A 258 11.78 -3.20 19.20
C SER A 258 12.23 -2.20 18.13
N VAL A 259 11.76 -2.37 16.88
CA VAL A 259 11.95 -1.42 15.76
C VAL A 259 11.16 -0.13 15.97
N TYR A 260 9.94 -0.24 16.52
CA TYR A 260 9.02 0.88 16.76
C TYR A 260 8.68 1.01 18.25
N SER A 261 9.69 0.88 19.10
CA SER A 261 9.57 1.10 20.54
C SER A 261 9.04 2.51 20.85
N GLY A 262 8.06 2.61 21.74
CA GLY A 262 7.39 3.87 22.07
C GLY A 262 6.36 4.37 21.05
N ALA A 263 6.07 3.64 19.98
CA ALA A 263 5.01 4.00 19.04
C ALA A 263 3.61 3.89 19.66
N LEU A 264 2.72 4.82 19.33
CA LEU A 264 1.28 4.64 19.54
C LEU A 264 0.74 3.75 18.41
N ILE A 265 0.35 2.52 18.77
CA ILE A 265 -0.18 1.51 17.85
C ILE A 265 -1.70 1.69 17.73
N THR A 266 -2.25 1.60 16.52
CA THR A 266 -3.70 1.72 16.26
C THR A 266 -4.10 0.74 15.14
N PRO A 267 -5.07 -0.15 15.33
CA PRO A 267 -5.54 -1.04 14.27
C PRO A 267 -6.22 -0.22 13.17
N LEU A 268 -6.03 -0.62 11.90
CA LEU A 268 -6.69 0.06 10.79
C LEU A 268 -8.15 -0.39 10.64
N GLU A 269 -9.04 0.56 10.39
CA GLU A 269 -10.45 0.30 10.09
C GLU A 269 -10.59 -0.16 8.62
N ARG A 270 -11.57 -1.01 8.29
CA ARG A 270 -11.93 -1.25 6.88
C ARG A 270 -12.96 -0.24 6.40
N ALA A 271 -12.77 0.28 5.19
CA ALA A 271 -13.73 1.17 4.54
C ALA A 271 -15.08 0.45 4.36
N THR A 272 -16.15 1.01 4.93
CA THR A 272 -17.51 0.48 4.84
C THR A 272 -18.33 1.19 3.75
N GLY A 273 -19.43 0.57 3.30
CA GLY A 273 -20.40 1.20 2.39
C GLY A 273 -19.98 1.35 0.92
N VAL A 274 -18.73 1.06 0.54
CA VAL A 274 -18.24 1.20 -0.85
C VAL A 274 -17.71 -0.13 -1.38
N GLU A 275 -18.48 -0.81 -2.24
CA GLU A 275 -18.13 -2.14 -2.76
C GLU A 275 -16.78 -2.17 -3.50
N ASP A 276 -16.48 -1.15 -4.30
CA ASP A 276 -15.22 -0.99 -5.04
C ASP A 276 -13.99 -0.76 -4.13
N ALA A 277 -14.20 -0.40 -2.87
CA ALA A 277 -13.16 -0.01 -1.92
C ALA A 277 -13.17 -0.81 -0.61
N LYS A 278 -13.96 -1.88 -0.49
CA LYS A 278 -14.10 -2.73 0.72
C LYS A 278 -12.79 -3.38 1.22
N ASP A 279 -11.81 -3.50 0.34
CA ASP A 279 -10.44 -3.97 0.61
C ASP A 279 -9.49 -2.85 1.08
N THR A 280 -10.00 -1.62 1.24
CA THR A 280 -9.22 -0.45 1.65
C THR A 280 -9.26 -0.29 3.17
N TYR A 281 -8.08 -0.10 3.76
CA TYR A 281 -7.93 0.20 5.17
C TYR A 281 -7.76 1.71 5.40
N LEU A 282 -8.42 2.24 6.42
CA LEU A 282 -8.42 3.66 6.75
C LEU A 282 -7.65 3.88 8.04
N PHE A 283 -6.78 4.90 8.03
CA PHE A 283 -6.18 5.45 9.24
C PHE A 283 -6.67 6.88 9.46
N GLN A 284 -7.33 7.13 10.59
CA GLN A 284 -7.66 8.49 11.03
C GLN A 284 -6.45 9.08 11.76
N SER A 285 -5.65 9.85 11.05
CA SER A 285 -4.45 10.46 11.60
C SER A 285 -4.78 11.73 12.41
N PRO A 286 -4.09 11.99 13.54
CA PRO A 286 -4.14 13.28 14.22
C PRO A 286 -3.93 14.45 13.26
N SER A 287 -4.65 15.55 13.49
CA SER A 287 -4.91 16.61 12.49
C SER A 287 -3.67 17.35 11.94
N ALA A 288 -2.47 17.14 12.52
CA ALA A 288 -1.21 17.73 12.07
C ALA A 288 -0.63 17.09 10.79
N PHE A 289 -1.13 15.92 10.35
CA PHE A 289 -0.42 15.09 9.38
C PHE A 289 -0.73 15.38 7.90
N THR A 290 -1.97 15.73 7.58
CA THR A 290 -2.42 15.92 6.19
C THR A 290 -2.18 17.36 5.73
N LYS A 291 -1.10 17.58 4.97
CA LYS A 291 -0.94 18.84 4.23
C LYS A 291 -1.92 18.85 3.06
N SER A 292 -2.87 19.77 3.09
CA SER A 292 -3.81 19.99 1.99
C SER A 292 -3.05 20.42 0.73
N ILE A 293 -3.05 19.55 -0.29
CA ILE A 293 -2.90 20.02 -1.67
C ILE A 293 -4.05 21.01 -1.90
N PRO A 294 -3.81 22.19 -2.53
CA PRO A 294 -4.89 23.14 -2.80
C PRO A 294 -6.01 22.45 -3.56
N LYS A 295 -7.22 22.43 -2.97
CA LYS A 295 -8.39 21.83 -3.60
C LYS A 295 -8.67 22.56 -4.90
N THR A 296 -8.49 21.86 -6.03
CA THR A 296 -9.18 22.23 -7.28
C THR A 296 -10.69 22.25 -6.99
N ASP A 297 -11.43 23.19 -7.57
CA ASP A 297 -12.82 23.44 -7.18
C ASP A 297 -13.68 22.18 -7.08
N GLN A 298 -14.25 21.92 -5.90
CA GLN A 298 -15.13 20.77 -5.68
C GLN A 298 -16.41 20.83 -6.55
N ALA A 299 -16.77 22.02 -7.04
CA ALA A 299 -17.80 22.20 -8.06
C ALA A 299 -17.43 21.54 -9.41
N SER A 300 -16.14 21.54 -9.77
CA SER A 300 -15.65 20.82 -10.96
C SER A 300 -15.66 19.31 -10.76
N GLU A 301 -15.36 18.84 -9.53
CA GLU A 301 -15.41 17.42 -9.18
C GLU A 301 -16.84 16.88 -9.23
N GLN A 302 -17.80 17.62 -8.65
CA GLN A 302 -19.22 17.25 -8.69
C GLN A 302 -19.80 17.33 -10.11
N GLY A 303 -19.47 18.38 -10.88
CA GLY A 303 -19.91 18.51 -12.27
C GLY A 303 -19.45 17.34 -13.15
N LEU A 304 -18.18 16.93 -13.03
CA LEU A 304 -17.66 15.77 -13.77
C LEU A 304 -18.34 14.45 -13.36
N VAL A 305 -18.62 14.25 -12.07
CA VAL A 305 -19.32 13.05 -11.58
C VAL A 305 -20.77 13.00 -12.09
N GLU A 306 -21.47 14.13 -12.17
CA GLU A 306 -22.84 14.15 -12.69
C GLU A 306 -22.89 13.91 -14.21
N SER A 307 -22.02 14.58 -15.00
CA SER A 307 -21.91 14.31 -16.44
C SER A 307 -21.54 12.85 -16.75
N LEU A 308 -20.73 12.20 -15.90
CA LEU A 308 -20.40 10.77 -16.03
C LEU A 308 -21.57 9.83 -15.66
N LYS A 309 -22.57 10.30 -14.90
CA LYS A 309 -23.84 9.58 -14.70
C LYS A 309 -24.76 9.77 -15.90
N GLU A 310 -24.91 11.00 -16.39
CA GLU A 310 -25.77 11.34 -17.52
C GLU A 310 -25.39 10.56 -18.79
N LEU A 311 -24.11 10.55 -19.15
CA LEU A 311 -23.59 9.75 -20.28
C LEU A 311 -23.91 8.24 -20.13
N ARG A 312 -23.84 7.69 -18.91
CA ARG A 312 -24.18 6.28 -18.61
C ARG A 312 -25.69 6.01 -18.60
N VAL A 313 -26.54 7.03 -18.55
CA VAL A 313 -27.99 6.92 -18.75
C VAL A 313 -28.31 6.97 -20.25
N GLU A 314 -27.67 7.85 -21.02
CA GLU A 314 -27.84 7.94 -22.48
C GLU A 314 -27.38 6.66 -23.20
N GLU A 315 -26.23 6.08 -22.84
CA GLU A 315 -25.78 4.79 -23.39
C GLU A 315 -26.79 3.66 -23.15
N LYS A 316 -27.44 3.65 -21.97
CA LYS A 316 -28.45 2.64 -21.61
C LYS A 316 -29.77 2.83 -22.37
N GLN A 317 -30.22 4.06 -22.56
CA GLN A 317 -31.44 4.34 -23.33
C GLN A 317 -31.24 4.06 -24.83
N THR A 318 -30.04 4.30 -25.35
CA THR A 318 -29.71 4.06 -26.78
C THR A 318 -29.64 2.57 -27.14
N GLN A 319 -29.43 1.67 -26.16
CA GLN A 319 -29.46 0.22 -26.39
C GLN A 319 -30.88 -0.40 -26.40
N THR A 320 -31.92 0.37 -26.11
CA THR A 320 -33.32 -0.10 -26.19
C THR A 320 -34.02 0.43 -27.45
N SER A 321 -33.91 -0.30 -28.55
CA SER A 321 -34.80 -0.18 -29.72
C SER A 321 -35.03 -1.55 -30.37
N PRO A 322 -36.21 -1.81 -30.98
CA PRO A 322 -36.66 -3.17 -31.24
C PRO A 322 -35.96 -3.85 -32.42
N SER A 323 -35.77 -5.17 -32.34
CA SER A 323 -35.31 -5.97 -33.48
C SER A 323 -36.38 -6.05 -34.57
N ILE A 324 -36.07 -5.58 -35.77
CA ILE A 324 -36.88 -5.81 -36.97
C ILE A 324 -36.86 -7.31 -37.29
N GLY A 325 -38.03 -7.93 -37.35
CA GLY A 325 -38.16 -9.38 -37.58
C GLY A 325 -37.78 -9.77 -39.01
N ILE A 326 -37.02 -10.86 -39.14
CA ILE A 326 -36.75 -11.52 -40.43
C ILE A 326 -37.95 -12.42 -40.75
N PRO A 327 -38.64 -12.27 -41.90
CA PRO A 327 -39.69 -13.20 -42.29
C PRO A 327 -39.07 -14.54 -42.66
N GLN A 328 -39.66 -15.65 -42.20
CA GLN A 328 -39.35 -16.97 -42.75
C GLN A 328 -39.89 -17.05 -44.18
N GLN A 329 -39.14 -17.71 -45.06
CA GLN A 329 -39.59 -18.00 -46.41
C GLN A 329 -39.84 -19.52 -46.51
N ASP A 330 -41.09 -19.89 -46.77
CA ASP A 330 -41.48 -21.28 -47.01
C ASP A 330 -40.77 -21.83 -48.25
N ASN A 331 -40.46 -23.14 -48.20
CA ASN A 331 -39.73 -23.82 -49.27
C ASN A 331 -40.57 -24.99 -49.78
N SER A 332 -41.48 -24.72 -50.73
CA SER A 332 -42.40 -25.69 -51.30
C SER A 332 -42.26 -25.80 -52.82
N THR A 333 -41.48 -26.79 -53.24
CA THR A 333 -41.64 -27.63 -54.46
C THR A 333 -42.02 -26.96 -55.79
N GLU A 334 -41.04 -26.88 -56.70
CA GLU A 334 -41.08 -27.59 -58.00
C GLU A 334 -39.67 -28.10 -58.34
#